data_AF-F9W7Q6-F1
#
_entry.id   AF-F9W7Q6-F1
#
_cell.length_a   1.000
_cell.length_b   1.000
_cell.length_c   1.000
_cell.angle_alpha   90.00
_cell.angle_beta   90.00
_cell.angle_gamma   90.00
#
_symmetry.space_group_name_H-M   'P 1'
#
loop_
_entity.id
_entity.type
_entity.pdbx_description
1 polymer ?
#
loop_
_entity_poly.entity_id
_entity_poly.type
_entity_poly.pdbx_seq_one_letter_code
_entity_poly.pdbx_strand_id
1 'polypeptide(L)'
;MICARNVWVAVVVIVEAVRGASEVNTGKTDHNSDKHGLLCNVLASTVSLFLSKRGGIQLQKAVRESIFGIGNRGEEDATNLKLPTEYDGQGSRKDLCGSCGDSEHHPGGSIPHDILCLCTVGNGGAPFGGDKYYSLCGLSGEHWGCQKYSAGDHYVGTGQQWECVDKSWNSGWDQPRRHTAWEKVVKPCLEKGKTLSFTDALSNLEAALNGWEHPKWGASHEGCGGNGFGDICVKYSQWCYTSTWWAQLKEGLKQIDLSEPETAS
;
A
#
# COMPACT_ATOMS: atom_id res chain seq x y z
N MET A 1 64.73 11.48 -29.68
CA MET A 1 63.90 12.02 -28.58
C MET A 1 62.46 12.07 -29.07
N ILE A 2 61.65 11.10 -28.67
CA ILE A 2 60.21 11.05 -28.93
C ILE A 2 59.56 10.76 -27.58
N CYS A 3 58.83 11.74 -27.04
CA CYS A 3 58.14 11.65 -25.77
C CYS A 3 56.91 10.73 -25.92
N ALA A 4 56.95 9.54 -25.32
CA ALA A 4 55.77 8.71 -25.15
C ALA A 4 54.93 9.26 -23.99
N ARG A 5 53.76 9.81 -24.30
CA ARG A 5 52.75 10.20 -23.31
C ARG A 5 52.07 8.93 -22.80
N ASN A 6 52.24 8.63 -21.51
CA ASN A 6 51.46 7.60 -20.83
C ASN A 6 49.98 8.01 -20.79
N VAL A 7 49.16 7.40 -21.65
CA VAL A 7 47.70 7.51 -21.58
C VAL A 7 47.23 6.48 -20.57
N TRP A 8 46.82 6.94 -19.40
CA TRP A 8 46.11 6.12 -18.42
C TRP A 8 44.68 5.92 -18.92
N VAL A 9 44.35 4.72 -19.38
CA VAL A 9 42.98 4.31 -19.69
C VAL A 9 42.28 4.03 -18.36
N ALA A 10 41.46 4.97 -17.91
CA ALA A 10 40.55 4.74 -16.78
C ALA A 10 39.48 3.74 -17.25
N VAL A 11 39.53 2.52 -16.72
CA VAL A 11 38.49 1.50 -16.92
C VAL A 11 37.28 1.93 -16.10
N VAL A 12 36.32 2.58 -16.75
CA VAL A 12 35.00 2.87 -16.16
C VAL A 12 34.22 1.56 -16.18
N VAL A 13 34.14 0.90 -15.02
CA VAL A 13 33.23 -0.23 -14.82
C VAL A 13 31.82 0.33 -14.77
N ILE A 14 31.13 0.31 -15.90
CA ILE A 14 29.70 0.60 -15.98
C ILE A 14 29.00 -0.60 -15.34
N VAL A 15 28.61 -0.46 -14.07
CA VAL A 15 27.68 -1.38 -13.43
C VAL A 15 26.34 -1.18 -14.12
N GLU A 16 26.06 -2.01 -15.12
CA GLU A 16 24.73 -2.10 -15.69
C GLU A 16 23.80 -2.60 -14.58
N ALA A 17 23.09 -1.66 -13.96
CA ALA A 17 21.94 -1.97 -13.14
C ALA A 17 21.00 -2.80 -14.02
N VAL A 18 20.87 -4.09 -13.70
CA VAL A 18 19.85 -4.97 -14.26
C VAL A 18 18.51 -4.39 -13.83
N ARG A 19 17.99 -3.46 -14.65
CA ARG A 19 16.61 -3.04 -14.60
C ARG A 19 15.83 -4.26 -15.05
N GLY A 20 15.12 -4.87 -14.10
CA GLY A 20 14.12 -5.89 -14.38
C GLY A 20 13.29 -5.47 -15.60
N ALA A 21 13.02 -6.45 -16.45
CA ALA A 21 12.37 -6.31 -17.74
C ALA A 21 11.37 -5.15 -17.76
N SER A 22 11.64 -4.15 -18.61
CA SER A 22 10.66 -3.11 -18.92
C SER A 22 9.50 -3.80 -19.63
N GLU A 23 8.39 -3.96 -18.92
CA GLU A 23 7.10 -4.24 -19.54
C GLU A 23 6.85 -3.18 -20.61
N VAL A 24 6.44 -3.63 -21.78
CA VAL A 24 5.99 -2.78 -22.88
C VAL A 24 4.89 -1.87 -22.33
N ASN A 25 5.19 -0.59 -22.19
CA ASN A 25 4.27 0.41 -21.67
C ASN A 25 3.17 0.65 -22.71
N THR A 26 2.05 -0.06 -22.57
CA THR A 26 0.86 0.12 -23.42
C THR A 26 0.04 1.37 -23.04
N GLY A 27 0.60 2.32 -22.28
CA GLY A 27 -0.05 3.57 -21.88
C GLY A 27 -1.20 3.40 -20.88
N LYS A 28 -1.42 2.20 -20.35
CA LYS A 28 -2.51 1.82 -19.45
C LYS A 28 -1.93 1.12 -18.23
N THR A 29 -2.41 1.45 -17.03
CA THR A 29 -1.62 1.29 -15.80
C THR A 29 -2.32 0.46 -14.72
N ASP A 30 -1.52 -0.16 -13.85
CA ASP A 30 -1.97 -0.75 -12.59
C ASP A 30 -2.20 0.37 -11.57
N HIS A 31 -3.45 0.60 -11.19
CA HIS A 31 -3.78 1.66 -10.26
C HIS A 31 -3.20 1.38 -8.87
N ASN A 32 -2.54 2.38 -8.28
CA ASN A 32 -1.89 2.29 -6.97
C ASN A 32 -0.77 1.24 -6.82
N SER A 33 -0.25 0.67 -7.92
CA SER A 33 0.78 -0.38 -7.89
C SER A 33 1.98 -0.06 -6.99
N ASP A 34 2.66 1.07 -7.22
CA ASP A 34 3.87 1.42 -6.44
C ASP A 34 3.55 1.60 -4.95
N LYS A 35 2.36 2.12 -4.64
CA LYS A 35 1.95 2.51 -3.28
C LYS A 35 1.56 1.26 -2.51
N HIS A 36 0.87 0.34 -3.19
CA HIS A 36 0.65 -1.01 -2.70
C HIS A 36 1.97 -1.74 -2.43
N GLY A 37 2.93 -1.70 -3.35
CA GLY A 37 4.24 -2.32 -3.16
C GLY A 37 5.00 -1.75 -1.95
N LEU A 38 4.99 -0.42 -1.77
CA LEU A 38 5.58 0.24 -0.61
C LEU A 38 4.93 -0.23 0.70
N LEU A 39 3.59 -0.21 0.79
CA LEU A 39 2.90 -0.67 2.00
C LEU A 39 3.08 -2.17 2.26
N CYS A 40 3.09 -3.01 1.22
CA CYS A 40 3.35 -4.45 1.40
C CYS A 40 4.74 -4.69 2.01
N ASN A 41 5.77 -3.98 1.54
CA ASN A 41 7.12 -4.11 2.09
C ASN A 41 7.18 -3.69 3.57
N VAL A 42 6.49 -2.60 3.91
CA VAL A 42 6.38 -2.16 5.31
C VAL A 42 5.62 -3.19 6.15
N LEU A 43 4.46 -3.68 5.68
CA LEU A 43 3.68 -4.67 6.42
C LEU A 43 4.49 -5.96 6.67
N ALA A 44 5.14 -6.51 5.64
CA ALA A 44 5.92 -7.73 5.74
C ALA A 44 7.10 -7.59 6.70
N SER A 45 7.85 -6.49 6.60
CA SER A 45 9.01 -6.24 7.45
C SER A 45 8.60 -5.95 8.90
N THR A 46 7.51 -5.22 9.12
CA THR A 46 6.93 -4.96 10.43
C THR A 46 6.44 -6.26 11.10
N VAL A 47 5.76 -7.14 10.36
CA VAL A 47 5.36 -8.47 10.87
C VAL A 47 6.57 -9.32 11.19
N SER A 48 7.61 -9.31 10.35
CA SER A 48 8.87 -10.00 10.66
C SER A 48 9.51 -9.46 11.95
N LEU A 49 9.50 -8.15 12.16
CA LEU A 49 10.03 -7.52 13.36
C LEU A 49 9.20 -7.90 14.60
N PHE A 50 7.87 -7.90 14.50
CA PHE A 50 6.95 -8.33 15.55
C PHE A 50 7.24 -9.77 16.01
N LEU A 51 7.33 -10.69 15.04
CA LEU A 51 7.58 -12.11 15.33
C LEU A 51 8.98 -12.34 15.93
N SER A 52 9.96 -11.54 15.53
CA SER A 52 11.32 -11.61 16.08
C SER A 52 11.43 -11.04 17.50
N LYS A 53 10.44 -10.26 17.97
CA LYS A 53 10.44 -9.54 19.25
C LYS A 53 11.62 -8.57 19.46
N ARG A 54 12.32 -8.19 18.38
CA ARG A 54 13.48 -7.29 18.45
C ARG A 54 13.08 -5.83 18.60
N GLY A 55 13.98 -5.04 19.18
CA GLY A 55 13.78 -3.60 19.30
C GLY A 55 12.84 -3.23 20.45
N GLY A 56 13.12 -3.70 21.66
CA GLY A 56 12.63 -3.10 22.90
C GLY A 56 11.11 -2.96 23.08
N ILE A 57 10.69 -2.48 24.25
CA ILE A 57 9.25 -2.42 24.59
C ILE A 57 8.51 -1.37 23.75
N GLN A 58 9.13 -0.20 23.52
CA GLN A 58 8.46 0.92 22.87
C GLN A 58 8.24 0.69 21.37
N LEU A 59 9.25 0.21 20.64
CA LEU A 59 9.08 -0.09 19.22
C LEU A 59 8.22 -1.35 19.03
N GLN A 60 8.31 -2.38 19.90
CA GLN A 60 7.38 -3.51 19.81
C GLN A 60 5.91 -3.10 20.03
N LYS A 61 5.65 -2.13 20.92
CA LYS A 61 4.31 -1.54 21.04
C LYS A 61 3.86 -0.88 19.74
N ALA A 62 4.70 -0.01 19.16
CA ALA A 62 4.38 0.67 17.90
C ALA A 62 4.21 -0.30 16.71
N VAL A 63 5.05 -1.33 16.64
CA VAL A 63 4.97 -2.42 15.65
C VAL A 63 3.63 -3.12 15.75
N ARG A 64 3.22 -3.51 16.96
CA ARG A 64 1.93 -4.14 17.19
C ARG A 64 0.76 -3.22 16.78
N GLU A 65 0.74 -1.98 17.26
CA GLU A 65 -0.30 -1.01 16.93
C GLU A 65 -0.38 -0.74 15.41
N SER A 66 0.76 -0.74 14.71
CA SER A 66 0.80 -0.56 13.25
C SER A 66 0.22 -1.74 12.45
N ILE A 67 0.21 -2.95 12.99
CA ILE A 67 -0.36 -4.14 12.35
C ILE A 67 -1.85 -4.24 12.68
N PHE A 68 -2.22 -4.10 13.95
CA PHE A 68 -3.54 -4.47 14.46
C PHE A 68 -4.47 -3.30 14.77
N GLY A 69 -3.97 -2.07 14.64
CA GLY A 69 -4.69 -0.86 15.01
C GLY A 69 -4.22 -0.28 16.34
N ILE A 70 -4.31 1.04 16.45
CA ILE A 70 -3.91 1.81 17.64
C ILE A 70 -4.82 1.47 18.80
N GLY A 71 -4.23 1.19 19.97
CA GLY A 71 -4.98 0.86 21.18
C GLY A 71 -5.44 -0.61 21.27
N ASN A 72 -5.15 -1.44 20.26
CA ASN A 72 -5.46 -2.86 20.29
C ASN A 72 -4.57 -3.62 21.30
N ARG A 73 -5.19 -4.43 22.16
CA ARG A 73 -4.54 -5.12 23.29
C ARG A 73 -4.81 -6.64 23.33
N GLY A 74 -5.44 -7.21 22.31
CA GLY A 74 -5.89 -8.61 22.29
C GLY A 74 -4.78 -9.67 22.05
N GLU A 75 -5.12 -10.95 22.11
CA GLU A 75 -4.23 -11.96 21.50
C GLU A 75 -4.33 -11.87 19.98
N GLU A 76 -3.19 -11.70 19.32
CA GLU A 76 -3.12 -11.32 17.91
C GLU A 76 -2.13 -12.22 17.18
N ASP A 77 -2.57 -12.79 16.05
CA ASP A 77 -1.73 -13.62 15.17
C ASP A 77 -1.31 -12.81 13.94
N ALA A 78 -0.06 -12.35 13.94
CA ALA A 78 0.50 -11.57 12.83
C ALA A 78 0.76 -12.41 11.57
N THR A 79 0.78 -13.74 11.68
CA THR A 79 0.94 -14.65 10.54
C THR A 79 -0.38 -14.92 9.82
N ASN A 80 -1.50 -14.67 10.47
CA ASN A 80 -2.84 -14.89 9.93
C ASN A 80 -3.77 -13.73 10.29
N LEU A 81 -3.52 -12.57 9.67
CA LEU A 81 -4.34 -11.38 9.88
C LEU A 81 -5.79 -11.62 9.48
N LYS A 82 -6.69 -11.47 10.44
CA LYS A 82 -8.15 -11.51 10.21
C LYS A 82 -8.64 -10.12 9.84
N LEU A 83 -9.59 -10.04 8.91
CA LEU A 83 -10.30 -8.79 8.65
C LEU A 83 -11.07 -8.42 9.93
N PRO A 84 -10.86 -7.23 10.51
CA PRO A 84 -11.60 -6.80 11.70
C PRO A 84 -13.11 -6.82 11.47
N THR A 85 -13.87 -7.27 12.47
CA THR A 85 -15.34 -7.44 12.40
C THR A 85 -16.07 -6.11 12.21
N GLU A 86 -15.43 -5.00 12.54
CA GLU A 86 -15.91 -3.65 12.34
C GLU A 86 -16.10 -3.33 10.84
N TYR A 87 -15.39 -4.04 9.96
CA TYR A 87 -15.61 -4.01 8.52
C TYR A 87 -16.80 -4.86 8.04
N ASP A 88 -17.52 -5.56 8.92
CA ASP A 88 -18.78 -6.21 8.57
C ASP A 88 -19.96 -5.22 8.56
N GLY A 89 -19.77 -4.04 9.16
CA GLY A 89 -20.78 -2.99 9.24
C GLY A 89 -20.96 -2.15 7.97
N GLN A 90 -22.01 -1.31 8.00
CA GLN A 90 -22.22 -0.24 7.02
C GLN A 90 -21.36 0.96 7.41
N GLY A 91 -20.44 1.34 6.53
CA GLY A 91 -19.61 2.53 6.69
C GLY A 91 -19.30 3.13 5.33
N SER A 92 -19.30 4.46 5.25
CA SER A 92 -18.91 5.12 3.99
C SER A 92 -17.39 5.01 3.83
N ARG A 93 -16.95 4.71 2.61
CA ARG A 93 -15.51 4.70 2.27
C ARG A 93 -14.86 6.02 2.62
N LYS A 94 -15.57 7.12 2.40
CA LYS A 94 -15.09 8.48 2.67
C LYS A 94 -14.78 8.67 4.15
N ASP A 95 -15.59 8.10 5.05
CA ASP A 95 -15.36 8.25 6.48
C ASP A 95 -14.20 7.37 6.95
N LEU A 96 -14.08 6.16 6.41
CA LEU A 96 -13.05 5.21 6.81
C LEU A 96 -11.69 5.48 6.14
N CYS A 97 -11.65 5.99 4.91
CA CYS A 97 -10.42 6.17 4.11
C CYS A 97 -10.07 7.64 3.83
N GLY A 98 -11.03 8.56 4.04
CA GLY A 98 -10.93 9.96 3.64
C GLY A 98 -10.96 10.97 4.79
N SER A 99 -11.33 10.53 5.99
CA SER A 99 -11.45 11.33 7.19
C SER A 99 -10.88 10.54 8.36
N CYS A 100 -10.48 11.23 9.41
CA CYS A 100 -10.25 10.58 10.68
C CYS A 100 -11.21 11.19 11.70
N GLY A 101 -12.20 10.39 12.08
CA GLY A 101 -13.07 10.65 13.21
C GLY A 101 -12.72 9.71 14.36
N ASP A 102 -13.67 9.51 15.28
CA ASP A 102 -13.50 8.63 16.44
C ASP A 102 -13.55 7.13 16.11
N SER A 103 -13.44 6.75 14.82
CA SER A 103 -13.43 5.34 14.43
C SER A 103 -12.08 4.71 14.75
N GLU A 104 -12.09 3.54 15.37
CA GLU A 104 -10.90 2.72 15.62
C GLU A 104 -10.13 2.38 14.33
N HIS A 105 -10.85 2.36 13.20
CA HIS A 105 -10.26 2.24 11.87
C HIS A 105 -10.40 3.55 11.13
N HIS A 106 -9.26 4.19 10.91
CA HIS A 106 -9.14 5.46 10.22
C HIS A 106 -7.84 5.46 9.40
N PRO A 107 -7.69 6.39 8.43
CA PRO A 107 -6.46 6.56 7.67
C PRO A 107 -5.27 6.74 8.60
N GLY A 108 -4.26 5.90 8.44
CA GLY A 108 -3.07 5.91 9.29
C GLY A 108 -3.24 5.19 10.63
N GLY A 109 -4.37 4.54 10.89
CA GLY A 109 -4.57 3.73 12.10
C GLY A 109 -3.81 2.40 12.07
N SER A 110 -3.65 1.78 10.91
CA SER A 110 -2.80 0.60 10.71
C SER A 110 -2.38 0.44 9.25
N ILE A 111 -1.30 -0.31 9.02
CA ILE A 111 -0.81 -0.61 7.66
C ILE A 111 -1.85 -1.41 6.87
N PRO A 112 -2.49 -2.48 7.42
CA PRO A 112 -3.52 -3.22 6.69
C PRO A 112 -4.74 -2.38 6.31
N HIS A 113 -5.15 -1.43 7.17
CA HIS A 113 -6.24 -0.51 6.85
C HIS A 113 -5.91 0.38 5.65
N ASP A 114 -4.71 0.98 5.64
CA ASP A 114 -4.29 1.84 4.53
C ASP A 114 -4.20 1.05 3.21
N ILE A 115 -3.71 -0.19 3.23
CA ILE A 115 -3.72 -1.09 2.04
C ILE A 115 -5.17 -1.37 1.61
N LEU A 116 -6.05 -1.70 2.55
CA LEU A 116 -7.46 -2.00 2.26
C LEU A 116 -8.12 -0.80 1.58
N CYS A 117 -7.91 0.42 2.09
CA CYS A 117 -8.37 1.64 1.47
C CYS A 117 -7.77 1.84 0.07
N LEU A 118 -6.45 1.75 -0.11
CA LEU A 118 -5.83 1.94 -1.43
C LEU A 118 -6.27 0.95 -2.49
N CYS A 119 -6.66 -0.27 -2.09
CA CYS A 119 -6.74 -1.41 -3.00
C CYS A 119 -8.11 -2.08 -3.05
N THR A 120 -9.16 -1.44 -2.52
CA THR A 120 -10.53 -1.90 -2.75
C THR A 120 -11.20 -1.08 -3.84
N VAL A 121 -11.95 -1.74 -4.73
CA VAL A 121 -12.74 -1.05 -5.76
C VAL A 121 -13.84 -0.17 -5.17
N GLY A 122 -14.06 0.97 -5.80
CA GLY A 122 -15.05 1.97 -5.42
C GLY A 122 -16.43 1.73 -6.03
N ASN A 123 -17.23 2.77 -5.99
CA ASN A 123 -18.55 2.83 -6.61
C ASN A 123 -18.44 2.63 -8.13
N GLY A 124 -19.42 1.93 -8.73
CA GLY A 124 -19.54 1.74 -10.18
C GLY A 124 -18.35 1.05 -10.87
N GLY A 125 -17.46 0.38 -10.15
CA GLY A 125 -16.28 -0.25 -10.75
C GLY A 125 -14.96 0.45 -10.49
N ALA A 126 -14.93 1.68 -9.94
CA ALA A 126 -13.71 2.47 -9.87
C ALA A 126 -12.51 1.70 -9.26
N PRO A 127 -11.30 1.77 -9.84
CA PRO A 127 -10.92 2.63 -10.95
C PRO A 127 -11.16 1.98 -12.33
N PHE A 128 -11.85 0.86 -12.40
CA PHE A 128 -12.20 0.20 -13.65
C PHE A 128 -13.33 0.98 -14.33
N GLY A 129 -12.99 1.60 -15.46
CA GLY A 129 -13.90 2.41 -16.27
C GLY A 129 -13.09 3.24 -17.28
N GLY A 130 -13.52 3.24 -18.53
CA GLY A 130 -12.75 3.84 -19.63
C GLY A 130 -11.39 3.14 -19.87
N ASP A 131 -10.53 3.80 -20.64
CA ASP A 131 -9.34 3.17 -21.24
C ASP A 131 -8.09 3.21 -20.36
N LYS A 132 -8.19 3.53 -19.06
CA LYS A 132 -7.02 3.95 -18.27
C LYS A 132 -6.39 2.88 -17.37
N TYR A 133 -7.18 2.09 -16.65
CA TYR A 133 -6.67 1.15 -15.64
C TYR A 133 -7.19 -0.27 -15.88
N TYR A 134 -6.26 -1.24 -15.87
CA TYR A 134 -6.57 -2.66 -16.08
C TYR A 134 -6.52 -3.50 -14.82
N SER A 135 -5.81 -3.01 -13.81
CA SER A 135 -5.74 -3.62 -12.48
C SER A 135 -5.74 -2.54 -11.40
N LEU A 136 -6.04 -2.98 -10.19
CA LEU A 136 -5.94 -2.21 -8.96
C LEU A 136 -5.04 -3.01 -8.01
N CYS A 137 -3.90 -2.45 -7.65
CA CYS A 137 -2.91 -3.11 -6.79
C CYS A 137 -2.51 -4.51 -7.28
N GLY A 138 -2.43 -4.69 -8.60
CA GLY A 138 -2.10 -5.96 -9.25
C GLY A 138 -3.28 -6.92 -9.45
N LEU A 139 -4.50 -6.58 -9.00
CA LEU A 139 -5.70 -7.40 -9.25
C LEU A 139 -6.50 -6.85 -10.43
N SER A 140 -6.76 -7.71 -11.42
CA SER A 140 -7.60 -7.38 -12.57
C SER A 140 -9.07 -7.20 -12.19
N GLY A 141 -9.85 -6.53 -13.04
CA GLY A 141 -11.30 -6.32 -12.85
C GLY A 141 -12.10 -7.62 -12.63
N GLU A 142 -11.69 -8.72 -13.25
CA GLU A 142 -12.30 -10.05 -13.06
C GLU A 142 -12.33 -10.48 -11.59
N HIS A 143 -11.27 -10.20 -10.83
CA HIS A 143 -11.20 -10.56 -9.42
C HIS A 143 -12.24 -9.84 -8.56
N TRP A 144 -12.77 -8.73 -9.07
CA TRP A 144 -13.82 -7.90 -8.46
C TRP A 144 -15.21 -8.22 -9.03
N GLY A 145 -15.29 -9.22 -9.91
CA GLY A 145 -16.51 -9.63 -10.58
C GLY A 145 -16.94 -8.71 -11.73
N CYS A 146 -16.05 -7.85 -12.22
CA CYS A 146 -16.30 -7.10 -13.46
C CYS A 146 -16.19 -8.04 -14.66
N GLN A 147 -17.03 -7.81 -15.66
CA GLN A 147 -17.02 -8.58 -16.90
C GLN A 147 -15.98 -7.99 -17.85
N LYS A 148 -15.41 -8.83 -18.71
CA LYS A 148 -14.55 -8.34 -19.76
C LYS A 148 -15.39 -7.56 -20.77
N TYR A 149 -15.04 -6.30 -20.97
CA TYR A 149 -15.68 -5.47 -21.98
C TYR A 149 -15.14 -5.86 -23.36
N SER A 150 -16.04 -6.24 -24.27
CA SER A 150 -15.73 -6.43 -25.69
C SER A 150 -15.99 -5.13 -26.43
N ALA A 151 -14.98 -4.26 -26.49
CA ALA A 151 -15.07 -3.04 -27.28
C ALA A 151 -15.00 -3.35 -28.79
N GLY A 152 -15.83 -2.70 -29.61
CA GLY A 152 -15.80 -2.80 -31.08
C GLY A 152 -14.56 -2.15 -31.72
N ASP A 153 -14.48 -2.17 -33.06
CA ASP A 153 -13.30 -1.94 -33.91
C ASP A 153 -12.56 -0.57 -33.83
N HIS A 154 -12.85 0.28 -32.83
CA HIS A 154 -12.31 1.63 -32.73
C HIS A 154 -11.26 1.85 -31.63
N TYR A 155 -10.67 0.80 -31.08
CA TYR A 155 -9.69 0.94 -29.99
C TYR A 155 -8.28 0.52 -30.40
N VAL A 156 -7.32 1.42 -30.16
CA VAL A 156 -5.88 1.18 -30.29
C VAL A 156 -5.34 0.58 -28.98
N GLY A 157 -5.05 -0.72 -28.96
CA GLY A 157 -4.36 -1.42 -27.85
C GLY A 157 -4.75 -2.89 -27.67
N THR A 158 -3.95 -3.66 -26.91
CA THR A 158 -4.08 -5.12 -26.72
C THR A 158 -4.61 -5.57 -25.34
N GLY A 159 -4.94 -4.64 -24.43
CA GLY A 159 -5.33 -4.95 -23.05
C GLY A 159 -6.84 -5.11 -22.83
N GLN A 160 -7.22 -5.97 -21.88
CA GLN A 160 -8.60 -6.33 -21.55
C GLN A 160 -9.27 -5.22 -20.72
N GLN A 161 -10.33 -4.60 -21.25
CA GLN A 161 -11.16 -3.64 -20.49
C GLN A 161 -12.17 -4.37 -19.62
N TRP A 162 -12.63 -3.69 -18.57
CA TRP A 162 -13.57 -4.24 -17.59
C TRP A 162 -14.83 -3.39 -17.53
N GLU A 163 -15.97 -4.05 -17.61
CA GLU A 163 -17.28 -3.48 -17.41
C GLU A 163 -17.83 -3.96 -16.07
N CYS A 164 -18.11 -3.02 -15.18
CA CYS A 164 -18.62 -3.29 -13.84
C CYS A 164 -20.09 -2.86 -13.67
N VAL A 165 -20.80 -2.54 -14.78
CA VAL A 165 -22.12 -1.87 -14.78
C VAL A 165 -23.26 -2.73 -14.20
N ASP A 166 -23.17 -4.06 -14.30
CA ASP A 166 -24.16 -4.98 -13.74
C ASP A 166 -24.07 -5.08 -12.21
N LYS A 167 -23.06 -4.47 -11.61
CA LYS A 167 -22.92 -4.42 -10.17
C LYS A 167 -23.69 -3.19 -9.69
N SER A 168 -24.89 -3.41 -9.17
CA SER A 168 -25.63 -2.44 -8.37
C SER A 168 -24.93 -2.17 -7.04
N TRP A 169 -23.67 -1.74 -7.07
CA TRP A 169 -22.88 -1.27 -5.92
C TRP A 169 -23.40 0.09 -5.49
N ASN A 170 -24.69 0.10 -5.16
CA ASN A 170 -25.44 1.26 -4.74
C ASN A 170 -25.10 1.46 -3.27
N SER A 171 -24.24 2.44 -3.00
CA SER A 171 -23.78 2.91 -1.70
C SER A 171 -22.67 2.08 -1.04
N GLY A 172 -21.65 2.80 -0.58
CA GLY A 172 -20.71 2.32 0.43
C GLY A 172 -19.65 1.34 -0.06
N TRP A 173 -18.48 1.40 0.57
CA TRP A 173 -17.53 0.31 0.59
C TRP A 173 -18.30 -0.89 1.17
N ASP A 174 -18.57 -1.96 0.42
CA ASP A 174 -19.34 -3.09 0.95
C ASP A 174 -18.43 -4.22 1.45
N GLN A 175 -19.03 -5.13 2.22
CA GLN A 175 -18.34 -6.24 2.86
C GLN A 175 -17.68 -7.18 1.83
N PRO A 176 -18.33 -7.64 0.74
CA PRO A 176 -17.69 -8.52 -0.24
C PRO A 176 -16.43 -7.93 -0.89
N ARG A 177 -16.44 -6.63 -1.21
CA ARG A 177 -15.27 -5.95 -1.79
C ARG A 177 -14.14 -5.84 -0.78
N ARG A 178 -14.43 -5.51 0.49
CA ARG A 178 -13.41 -5.49 1.55
C ARG A 178 -12.81 -6.86 1.80
N HIS A 179 -13.62 -7.92 1.84
CA HIS A 179 -13.08 -9.29 1.96
C HIS A 179 -12.19 -9.66 0.77
N THR A 180 -12.62 -9.31 -0.46
CA THR A 180 -11.81 -9.58 -1.64
C THR A 180 -10.46 -8.87 -1.56
N ALA A 181 -10.45 -7.59 -1.19
CA ALA A 181 -9.22 -6.83 -0.98
C ALA A 181 -8.36 -7.42 0.14
N TRP A 182 -8.96 -7.80 1.27
CA TRP A 182 -8.25 -8.40 2.38
C TRP A 182 -7.55 -9.71 2.00
N GLU A 183 -8.30 -10.64 1.41
CA GLU A 183 -7.79 -11.97 1.08
C GLU A 183 -6.81 -11.95 -0.09
N LYS A 184 -7.02 -11.09 -1.09
CA LYS A 184 -6.25 -11.11 -2.34
C LYS A 184 -5.18 -10.01 -2.44
N VAL A 185 -5.23 -8.99 -1.59
CA VAL A 185 -4.25 -7.88 -1.57
C VAL A 185 -3.51 -7.82 -0.24
N VAL A 186 -4.22 -7.67 0.88
CA VAL A 186 -3.59 -7.45 2.20
C VAL A 186 -2.83 -8.69 2.66
N LYS A 187 -3.48 -9.85 2.73
CA LYS A 187 -2.83 -11.08 3.21
C LYS A 187 -1.60 -11.47 2.38
N PRO A 188 -1.63 -11.43 1.03
CA PRO A 188 -0.45 -11.72 0.22
C PRO A 188 0.76 -10.81 0.50
N CYS A 189 0.59 -9.60 1.03
CA CYS A 189 1.72 -8.77 1.43
C CYS A 189 2.60 -9.47 2.49
N LEU A 190 2.03 -10.28 3.38
CA LEU A 190 2.76 -11.00 4.44
C LEU A 190 3.82 -11.95 3.88
N GLU A 191 3.60 -12.47 2.67
CA GLU A 191 4.50 -13.37 1.97
C GLU A 191 5.38 -12.63 0.96
N LYS A 192 4.80 -11.68 0.21
CA LYS A 192 5.45 -11.03 -0.94
C LYS A 192 6.41 -9.89 -0.58
N GLY A 193 6.32 -9.30 0.62
CA GLY A 193 7.08 -8.09 0.99
C GLY A 193 8.41 -8.31 1.73
N LYS A 194 8.90 -9.56 1.86
CA LYS A 194 10.10 -9.89 2.65
C LYS A 194 11.44 -9.46 2.01
N THR A 195 11.42 -8.58 1.00
CA THR A 195 12.62 -8.20 0.24
C THR A 195 13.42 -7.08 0.90
N LEU A 196 12.82 -6.31 1.81
CA LEU A 196 13.46 -5.16 2.46
C LEU A 196 13.57 -5.36 3.97
N SER A 197 14.62 -4.77 4.56
CA SER A 197 14.70 -4.61 6.01
C SER A 197 13.61 -3.64 6.49
N PHE A 198 13.26 -3.73 7.78
CA PHE A 198 12.28 -2.82 8.39
C PHE A 198 12.68 -1.34 8.24
N THR A 199 13.95 -1.01 8.45
CA THR A 199 14.46 0.36 8.34
C THR A 199 14.44 0.87 6.90
N ASP A 200 14.77 0.01 5.92
CA ASP A 200 14.73 0.39 4.50
C ASP A 200 13.28 0.57 4.01
N ALA A 201 12.37 -0.33 4.41
CA ALA A 201 10.96 -0.23 4.07
C ALA A 201 10.34 1.06 4.62
N LEU A 202 10.63 1.40 5.89
CA LEU A 202 10.13 2.62 6.52
C LEU A 202 10.77 3.88 5.91
N SER A 203 12.06 3.85 5.57
CA SER A 203 12.73 4.98 4.91
C SER A 203 12.17 5.23 3.50
N ASN A 204 11.88 4.17 2.74
CA ASN A 204 11.25 4.29 1.42
C ASN A 204 9.83 4.86 1.52
N LEU A 205 9.06 4.44 2.54
CA LEU A 205 7.77 5.03 2.87
C LEU A 205 7.88 6.53 3.13
N GLU A 206 8.82 6.95 3.98
CA GLU A 206 9.02 8.35 4.33
C GLU A 206 9.40 9.21 3.12
N ALA A 207 10.29 8.71 2.26
CA ALA A 207 10.66 9.38 1.03
C ALA A 207 9.43 9.61 0.13
N ALA A 208 8.49 8.65 0.08
CA ALA A 208 7.23 8.78 -0.65
C ALA A 208 6.22 9.73 0.03
N LEU A 209 6.33 9.95 1.35
CA LEU A 209 5.48 10.87 2.11
C LEU A 209 5.96 12.33 2.04
N ASN A 210 7.26 12.57 1.88
CA ASN A 210 7.95 13.87 2.07
C ASN A 210 7.64 14.99 1.04
N GLY A 211 6.50 14.95 0.35
CA GLY A 211 6.10 15.95 -0.65
C GLY A 211 4.94 16.87 -0.27
N TRP A 212 4.22 16.62 0.82
CA TRP A 212 2.91 17.26 1.07
C TRP A 212 2.63 17.51 2.57
N GLU A 213 2.05 18.69 2.87
CA GLU A 213 1.59 19.07 4.22
C GLU A 213 0.48 18.13 4.75
N HIS A 214 -0.29 17.54 3.84
CA HIS A 214 -1.22 16.44 4.11
C HIS A 214 -1.04 15.36 3.03
N PRO A 215 -0.28 14.28 3.29
CA PRO A 215 -0.07 13.27 2.27
C PRO A 215 -1.43 12.66 1.85
N LYS A 216 -1.71 12.73 0.55
CA LYS A 216 -2.78 11.96 -0.09
C LYS A 216 -2.11 10.81 -0.83
N TRP A 217 -2.42 9.60 -0.42
CA TRP A 217 -1.85 8.41 -1.03
C TRP A 217 -2.89 7.84 -2.00
N GLY A 218 -2.61 7.94 -3.31
CA GLY A 218 -3.52 7.53 -4.37
C GLY A 218 -3.73 8.62 -5.42
N ALA A 219 -4.56 8.34 -6.43
CA ALA A 219 -4.83 9.30 -7.50
C ALA A 219 -5.66 10.51 -7.00
N SER A 220 -5.73 11.53 -7.86
CA SER A 220 -6.25 12.87 -7.60
C SER A 220 -7.75 12.89 -7.23
N HIS A 221 -8.12 13.03 -5.94
CA HIS A 221 -9.36 13.69 -5.43
C HIS A 221 -9.27 13.93 -3.91
N GLU A 222 -10.14 14.81 -3.36
CA GLU A 222 -10.04 15.29 -1.97
C GLU A 222 -10.75 14.43 -0.92
N GLY A 223 -11.51 13.40 -1.33
CA GLY A 223 -12.45 12.69 -0.46
C GLY A 223 -12.13 11.22 -0.16
N CYS A 224 -11.37 10.53 -1.01
CA CYS A 224 -11.16 9.07 -0.95
C CYS A 224 -12.47 8.26 -0.80
N GLY A 225 -13.56 8.76 -1.38
CA GLY A 225 -14.90 8.18 -1.30
C GLY A 225 -15.16 7.07 -2.31
N GLY A 226 -14.25 6.83 -3.25
CA GLY A 226 -14.36 5.82 -4.29
C GLY A 226 -15.38 6.13 -5.39
N ASN A 227 -15.77 7.38 -5.60
CA ASN A 227 -16.76 7.76 -6.62
C ASN A 227 -16.19 7.96 -8.04
N GLY A 228 -14.88 7.77 -8.22
CA GLY A 228 -14.22 7.92 -9.52
C GLY A 228 -12.79 7.42 -9.51
N PHE A 229 -12.15 7.47 -10.68
CA PHE A 229 -10.79 6.97 -10.90
C PHE A 229 -9.73 7.55 -9.96
N GLY A 230 -9.87 8.83 -9.61
CA GLY A 230 -8.98 9.53 -8.71
C GLY A 230 -9.35 9.37 -7.23
N ASP A 231 -10.43 8.68 -6.89
CA ASP A 231 -11.01 8.69 -5.54
C ASP A 231 -10.75 7.37 -4.79
N ILE A 232 -9.90 6.51 -5.38
CA ILE A 232 -9.35 5.29 -4.77
C ILE A 232 -8.02 5.64 -4.10
N CYS A 233 -8.12 6.18 -2.90
CA CYS A 233 -6.98 6.71 -2.14
C CYS A 233 -7.14 6.49 -0.63
N VAL A 234 -6.11 6.90 0.10
CA VAL A 234 -6.08 7.14 1.55
C VAL A 234 -5.72 8.60 1.78
N LYS A 235 -6.48 9.29 2.62
CA LYS A 235 -6.21 10.69 2.98
C LYS A 235 -5.93 10.81 4.47
N TYR A 236 -4.74 11.31 4.78
CA TYR A 236 -4.34 11.61 6.14
C TYR A 236 -4.70 13.06 6.44
N SER A 237 -5.71 13.28 7.28
CA SER A 237 -6.06 14.64 7.71
C SER A 237 -4.99 15.19 8.68
N GLN A 238 -4.88 16.52 8.78
CA GLN A 238 -3.94 17.21 9.69
C GLN A 238 -3.99 16.67 11.12
N TRP A 239 -5.21 16.38 11.62
CA TRP A 239 -5.45 15.90 12.98
C TRP A 239 -4.93 14.49 13.25
N CYS A 240 -4.65 13.73 12.19
CA CYS A 240 -4.23 12.35 12.31
C CYS A 240 -2.77 12.13 11.99
N TYR A 241 -2.10 13.13 11.45
CA TYR A 241 -0.69 13.03 11.09
C TYR A 241 0.19 12.56 12.26
N THR A 242 -0.02 13.14 13.45
CA THR A 242 0.74 12.79 14.67
C THR A 242 0.37 11.43 15.26
N SER A 243 -0.81 10.92 14.94
CA SER A 243 -1.33 9.65 15.46
C SER A 243 -1.18 8.51 14.47
N THR A 244 -0.45 8.70 13.37
CA THR A 244 -0.29 7.66 12.34
C THR A 244 0.65 6.55 12.76
N TRP A 245 0.39 5.34 12.26
CA TRP A 245 1.20 4.17 12.55
C TRP A 245 2.68 4.40 12.19
N TRP A 246 3.00 5.08 11.09
CA TRP A 246 4.40 5.35 10.73
C TRP A 246 5.05 6.40 11.64
N ALA A 247 4.29 7.38 12.14
CA ALA A 247 4.81 8.33 13.13
C ALA A 247 5.20 7.60 14.42
N GLN A 248 4.39 6.63 14.86
CA GLN A 248 4.67 5.82 16.04
C GLN A 248 5.86 4.89 15.85
N LEU A 249 5.98 4.24 14.68
CA LEU A 249 7.15 3.42 14.34
C LEU A 249 8.45 4.22 14.37
N LYS A 250 8.45 5.44 13.80
CA LYS A 250 9.59 6.36 13.84
C LYS A 250 9.96 6.74 15.27
N GLU A 251 8.98 7.06 16.09
CA GLU A 251 9.24 7.43 17.48
C GLU A 251 9.79 6.24 18.27
N GLY A 252 9.26 5.04 18.07
CA GLY A 252 9.79 3.81 18.65
C GLY A 252 11.24 3.53 18.23
N LEU A 253 11.58 3.81 16.97
CA LEU A 253 12.95 3.65 16.44
C LEU A 253 13.96 4.59 17.09
N LYS A 254 13.61 5.84 17.38
CA LYS A 254 14.54 6.81 18.00
C LYS A 254 15.06 6.36 19.36
N GLN A 255 14.33 5.48 20.03
CA GLN A 255 14.64 5.00 21.37
C GLN A 255 15.57 3.77 21.37
N ILE A 256 16.03 3.32 20.18
CA ILE A 256 16.69 2.03 20.00
C ILE A 256 17.80 2.10 18.96
N ASP A 257 18.92 1.44 19.24
CA ASP A 257 19.91 1.08 18.23
C ASP A 257 19.61 -0.35 17.74
N LEU A 258 19.12 -0.48 16.49
CA LEU A 258 18.82 -1.79 15.90
C LEU A 258 20.08 -2.54 15.41
N SER A 259 21.28 -1.95 15.57
CA SER A 259 22.55 -2.58 15.21
C SER A 259 23.13 -3.48 16.31
N GLU A 260 22.60 -3.43 17.53
CA GLU A 260 23.07 -4.31 18.61
C GLU A 260 22.39 -5.69 18.56
N PRO A 261 23.14 -6.80 18.43
CA PRO A 261 22.60 -8.14 18.62
C PRO A 261 22.25 -8.38 20.10
N GLU A 262 21.22 -9.21 20.34
CA GLU A 262 20.76 -9.59 21.68
C GLU A 262 21.94 -9.99 22.59
N THR A 263 22.16 -9.22 23.67
CA THR A 263 22.77 -9.78 24.87
C THR A 263 21.73 -10.69 25.51
N ALA A 264 21.93 -11.99 25.37
CA ALA A 264 21.18 -12.99 26.10
C ALA A 264 21.31 -12.73 27.60
N SER A 265 20.16 -12.53 28.28
CA SER A 265 20.03 -12.66 29.73
C SER A 265 18.89 -13.60 30.06
#